data_AF-A0AAP0PIJ8-F1
#
_entry.id   AF-A0AAP0PIJ8-F1
#
_cell.length_a   1.000
_cell.length_b   1.000
_cell.length_c   1.000
_cell.angle_alpha   90.00
_cell.angle_beta   90.00
_cell.angle_gamma   90.00
#
_symmetry.space_group_name_H-M   'P 1'
#
loop_
_entity.id
_entity.type
_entity.pdbx_description
1 polymer ?
#
loop_
_entity_poly.entity_id
_entity_poly.type
_entity_poly.pdbx_seq_one_letter_code
_entity_poly.pdbx_strand_id
1 'polypeptide(L)'
;MAPLILYLYLILSSSAFAFASHDYGQALSHSILFFEAQRSGYLPSSQRVTWRGDSGLLDGKSSGVDLVGGYYDAGDNVKFGLPMAFTLTMMSWSIAEYERQMDSSGELGHALEALKWGTDYLIKAHPHPNVLFGEVGDGNTDHYCWQRPEDMTTDRHAYKIDVNNPGSDLAGETAAAMAAASVVFRHSNPSYSNELLTHAKQLFEFADKYRGKYDSTITLARKYYQSFSGYDDELLWAAAWLYQATDDEYYLNYLANNGDSLGGTGWAMTEFGWDVKYAGAQVLAAKFLMQGKAGAHSSVLERYQQKAEYFMCNVDYILGDNPRATSYMVGYGSNYPKQVHHRASSIVSIKVDSSFVSCRGGYATWYGRKGSDPNLLNGAVVGGPDAYDNFVDERDNYEQTEPATYNNAPLLGVLARLNGGHSGNNQLLPVVVHAPKPKTTQPAPAIPPKSTPVPAESSGLITVQQKMTTSWVYKGRTYYRYSTMVTNKSAKTLKDIKVFVAKLYGPLWGLTRNEDSYGFPEWMKSLPAGKSLEFVYIHPATPADISISSYTLV
;
A
#
# COMPACT_ATOMS: atom_id res chain seq x y z
N MET A 1 -14.33 -10.73 77.32
CA MET A 1 -13.26 -11.69 76.99
C MET A 1 -13.49 -12.17 75.56
N ALA A 2 -12.60 -11.76 74.63
CA ALA A 2 -12.32 -12.25 73.26
C ALA A 2 -13.47 -12.55 72.26
N PRO A 3 -13.26 -12.51 70.91
CA PRO A 3 -12.06 -12.12 70.16
C PRO A 3 -12.30 -11.07 69.04
N LEU A 4 -11.18 -10.47 68.62
CA LEU A 4 -10.98 -9.74 67.36
C LEU A 4 -11.34 -10.61 66.14
N ILE A 5 -12.12 -10.07 65.19
CA ILE A 5 -12.12 -10.50 63.79
C ILE A 5 -11.95 -9.25 62.92
N LEU A 6 -10.78 -9.14 62.32
CA LEU A 6 -10.39 -8.12 61.36
C LEU A 6 -10.97 -8.52 59.99
N TYR A 7 -12.02 -7.85 59.51
CA TYR A 7 -12.47 -8.00 58.12
C TYR A 7 -11.64 -7.09 57.22
N LEU A 8 -10.76 -7.71 56.44
CA LEU A 8 -10.01 -7.08 55.35
C LEU A 8 -11.00 -6.85 54.18
N TYR A 9 -11.46 -5.61 53.98
CA TYR A 9 -12.14 -5.24 52.74
C TYR A 9 -11.11 -5.11 51.64
N LEU A 10 -11.01 -6.13 50.79
CA LEU A 10 -10.30 -6.06 49.52
C LEU A 10 -11.14 -5.18 48.57
N ILE A 11 -10.77 -3.91 48.42
CA ILE A 11 -11.25 -3.09 47.31
C ILE A 11 -10.60 -3.68 46.05
N LEU A 12 -11.31 -4.58 45.37
CA LEU A 12 -11.04 -4.90 43.98
C LEU A 12 -11.37 -3.64 43.18
N SER A 13 -10.37 -2.79 42.99
CA SER A 13 -10.35 -1.85 41.87
C SER A 13 -10.36 -2.70 40.61
N SER A 14 -11.56 -2.88 40.02
CA SER A 14 -11.70 -3.32 38.66
C SER A 14 -11.09 -2.24 37.76
N SER A 15 -9.78 -2.34 37.54
CA SER A 15 -9.13 -1.68 36.42
C SER A 15 -9.71 -2.31 35.17
N ALA A 16 -10.81 -1.76 34.68
CA ALA A 16 -11.19 -1.94 33.29
C ALA A 16 -9.97 -1.50 32.49
N PHE A 17 -9.25 -2.45 31.90
CA PHE A 17 -8.31 -2.15 30.84
C PHE A 17 -9.14 -1.55 29.71
N ALA A 18 -9.23 -0.22 29.70
CA ALA A 18 -9.61 0.52 28.52
C ALA A 18 -8.51 0.24 27.49
N PHE A 19 -8.75 -0.71 26.59
CA PHE A 19 -7.98 -0.82 25.37
C PHE A 19 -8.19 0.51 24.62
N ALA A 20 -7.13 1.30 24.48
CA ALA A 20 -7.20 2.54 23.74
C ALA A 20 -7.39 2.19 22.27
N SER A 21 -8.59 2.44 21.73
CA SER A 21 -8.77 2.53 20.28
C SER A 21 -7.77 3.55 19.74
N HIS A 22 -7.11 3.24 18.63
CA HIS A 22 -6.28 4.20 17.93
C HIS A 22 -7.10 5.45 17.57
N ASP A 23 -6.50 6.63 17.73
CA ASP A 23 -7.03 7.89 17.20
C ASP A 23 -6.71 7.98 15.71
N TYR A 24 -7.61 7.46 14.87
CA TYR A 24 -7.44 7.47 13.42
C TYR A 24 -7.55 8.87 12.81
N GLY A 25 -8.24 9.80 13.49
CA GLY A 25 -8.32 11.20 13.08
C GLY A 25 -6.97 11.89 13.22
N GLN A 26 -6.28 11.67 14.34
CA GLN A 26 -4.90 12.12 14.52
C GLN A 26 -3.95 11.48 13.49
N ALA A 27 -4.04 10.17 13.28
CA ALA A 27 -3.21 9.49 12.28
C ALA A 27 -3.44 10.02 10.86
N LEU A 28 -4.69 10.32 10.48
CA LEU A 28 -5.02 10.95 9.19
C LEU A 28 -4.37 12.33 9.08
N SER A 29 -4.53 13.17 10.10
CA SER A 29 -3.95 14.52 10.15
C SER A 29 -2.43 14.48 10.02
N HIS A 30 -1.79 13.53 10.70
CA HIS A 30 -0.36 13.29 10.60
C HIS A 30 0.05 12.86 9.19
N SER A 31 -0.65 11.91 8.58
CA SER A 31 -0.33 11.44 7.21
C SER A 31 -0.40 12.58 6.18
N ILE A 32 -1.31 13.54 6.36
CA ILE A 32 -1.37 14.73 5.49
C ILE A 32 -0.18 15.67 5.71
N LEU A 33 0.30 15.83 6.96
CA LEU A 33 1.52 16.59 7.26
C LEU A 33 2.76 15.98 6.61
N PHE A 34 2.83 14.65 6.45
CA PHE A 34 3.93 14.03 5.72
C PHE A 34 4.00 14.53 4.28
N PHE A 35 2.87 14.64 3.58
CA PHE A 35 2.88 15.20 2.22
C PHE A 35 3.32 16.66 2.19
N GLU A 36 2.91 17.49 3.15
CA GLU A 36 3.47 18.84 3.28
C GLU A 36 5.00 18.84 3.46
N ALA A 37 5.53 17.85 4.20
CA ALA A 37 6.96 17.66 4.39
C ALA A 37 7.70 17.15 3.14
N GLN A 38 7.00 16.60 2.15
CA GLN A 38 7.55 16.16 0.86
C GLN A 38 7.49 17.23 -0.24
N ARG A 39 6.83 18.38 -0.02
CA ARG A 39 6.65 19.42 -1.05
C ARG A 39 7.99 19.93 -1.59
N SER A 40 8.18 19.94 -2.90
CA SER A 40 9.24 20.67 -3.61
C SER A 40 8.70 21.99 -4.16
N GLY A 41 9.55 22.99 -4.39
CA GLY A 41 9.17 24.29 -4.93
C GLY A 41 8.99 25.39 -3.88
N TYR A 42 8.22 26.42 -4.23
CA TYR A 42 7.90 27.54 -3.35
C TYR A 42 6.78 27.15 -2.39
N LEU A 43 7.09 27.01 -1.10
CA LEU A 43 6.12 26.58 -0.09
C LEU A 43 5.08 27.69 0.17
N PRO A 44 3.80 27.33 0.38
CA PRO A 44 2.76 28.31 0.63
C PRO A 44 2.91 28.92 2.02
N SER A 45 2.40 30.14 2.23
CA SER A 45 2.38 30.76 3.55
C SER A 45 1.53 29.98 4.58
N SER A 46 0.62 29.13 4.11
CA SER A 46 -0.19 28.22 4.93
C SER A 46 0.52 26.92 5.32
N GLN A 47 1.78 26.71 4.91
CA GLN A 47 2.56 25.51 5.22
C GLN A 47 2.63 25.26 6.74
N ARG A 48 2.18 24.09 7.20
CA ARG A 48 2.17 23.70 8.61
C ARG A 48 3.51 23.08 9.03
N VAL A 49 4.21 22.43 8.09
CA VAL A 49 5.55 21.88 8.30
C VAL A 49 6.60 22.99 8.19
N THR A 50 6.77 23.76 9.26
CA THR A 50 7.54 25.02 9.27
C THR A 50 9.06 24.84 9.24
N TRP A 51 9.57 23.62 9.43
CA TRP A 51 11.00 23.34 9.35
C TRP A 51 11.51 23.18 7.92
N ARG A 52 10.62 23.04 6.93
CA ARG A 52 10.93 23.06 5.49
C ARG A 52 11.07 24.48 4.96
N GLY A 53 11.86 24.65 3.89
CA GLY A 53 11.98 25.86 3.10
C GLY A 53 11.79 25.61 1.61
N ASP A 54 11.85 26.70 0.84
CA ASP A 54 11.72 26.68 -0.61
C ASP A 54 12.92 25.95 -1.24
N SER A 55 12.65 25.02 -2.15
CA SER A 55 13.68 24.16 -2.75
C SER A 55 13.36 23.80 -4.21
N GLY A 56 14.35 23.32 -4.98
CA GLY A 56 14.12 22.92 -6.38
C GLY A 56 13.65 24.05 -7.29
N LEU A 57 14.06 25.30 -7.01
CA LEU A 57 13.52 26.52 -7.64
C LEU A 57 13.95 26.74 -9.09
N LEU A 58 14.80 25.87 -9.62
CA LEU A 58 15.29 25.91 -11.00
C LEU A 58 14.88 24.67 -11.81
N ASP A 59 14.02 23.82 -11.24
CA ASP A 59 13.54 22.59 -11.88
C ASP A 59 12.94 22.90 -13.26
N GLY A 60 13.44 22.22 -14.29
CA GLY A 60 12.96 22.35 -15.68
C GLY A 60 13.56 23.54 -16.47
N LYS A 61 14.23 24.49 -15.81
CA LYS A 61 14.73 25.72 -16.46
C LYS A 61 15.69 25.44 -17.61
N SER A 62 16.59 24.46 -17.47
CA SER A 62 17.52 24.03 -18.52
C SER A 62 16.83 23.38 -19.72
N SER A 63 15.63 22.81 -19.50
CA SER A 63 14.78 22.20 -20.52
C SER A 63 13.74 23.19 -21.10
N GLY A 64 13.80 24.47 -20.71
CA GLY A 64 12.90 25.51 -21.23
C GLY A 64 11.46 25.44 -20.70
N VAL A 65 11.25 24.76 -19.58
CA VAL A 65 9.93 24.57 -18.93
C VAL A 65 9.99 24.97 -17.46
N ASP A 66 8.84 25.28 -16.85
CA ASP A 66 8.73 25.42 -15.40
C ASP A 66 8.29 24.07 -14.82
N LEU A 67 9.18 23.41 -14.09
CA LEU A 67 8.87 22.18 -13.35
C LEU A 67 8.99 22.38 -11.84
N VAL A 68 8.97 23.63 -11.33
CA VAL A 68 8.99 23.91 -9.90
C VAL A 68 7.68 23.46 -9.27
N GLY A 69 7.75 22.73 -8.15
CA GLY A 69 6.60 22.11 -7.49
C GLY A 69 6.72 20.59 -7.38
N GLY A 70 5.60 19.94 -7.04
CA GLY A 70 5.50 18.48 -6.92
C GLY A 70 6.03 17.96 -5.58
N TYR A 71 6.20 16.65 -5.50
CA TYR A 71 6.68 15.98 -4.30
C TYR A 71 8.06 15.35 -4.52
N TYR A 72 8.94 15.47 -3.53
CA TYR A 72 10.06 14.55 -3.42
C TYR A 72 9.53 13.16 -3.07
N ASP A 73 10.14 12.14 -3.66
CA ASP A 73 9.58 10.80 -3.70
C ASP A 73 9.60 10.10 -2.33
N ALA A 74 10.77 10.10 -1.68
CA ALA A 74 11.02 9.37 -0.43
C ALA A 74 11.95 10.16 0.51
N GLY A 75 13.05 9.55 0.96
CA GLY A 75 14.10 10.19 1.74
C GLY A 75 15.03 11.13 0.94
N ASP A 76 14.86 11.15 -0.37
CA ASP A 76 15.67 11.83 -1.37
C ASP A 76 15.07 13.13 -1.87
N ASN A 77 15.72 13.76 -2.86
CA ASN A 77 15.20 14.97 -3.48
C ASN A 77 14.89 14.79 -4.97
N VAL A 78 14.72 13.55 -5.43
CA VAL A 78 14.32 13.27 -6.81
C VAL A 78 12.80 13.33 -6.91
N LYS A 79 12.31 13.78 -8.06
CA LYS A 79 10.88 13.76 -8.39
C LYS A 79 10.63 12.66 -9.40
N PHE A 80 10.40 11.44 -8.92
CA PHE A 80 10.04 10.31 -9.76
C PHE A 80 8.55 10.36 -10.13
N GLY A 81 8.25 10.48 -11.42
CA GLY A 81 6.90 10.74 -11.92
C GLY A 81 5.96 9.56 -11.78
N LEU A 82 6.43 8.32 -11.99
CA LEU A 82 5.59 7.12 -11.90
C LEU A 82 5.03 6.90 -10.48
N PRO A 83 5.86 6.81 -9.41
CA PRO A 83 5.34 6.68 -8.05
C PRO A 83 4.58 7.93 -7.58
N MET A 84 4.94 9.14 -8.05
CA MET A 84 4.19 10.36 -7.74
C MET A 84 2.78 10.33 -8.36
N ALA A 85 2.65 9.91 -9.61
CA ALA A 85 1.35 9.78 -10.27
C ALA A 85 0.48 8.76 -9.51
N PHE A 86 1.04 7.59 -9.16
CA PHE A 86 0.33 6.58 -8.36
C PHE A 86 -0.12 7.12 -6.99
N THR A 87 0.77 7.85 -6.30
CA THR A 87 0.45 8.56 -5.06
C THR A 87 -0.79 9.44 -5.23
N LEU A 88 -0.84 10.24 -6.29
CA LEU A 88 -1.93 11.18 -6.56
C LEU A 88 -3.22 10.47 -6.99
N THR A 89 -3.13 9.34 -7.69
CA THR A 89 -4.30 8.49 -7.95
C THR A 89 -4.88 7.95 -6.64
N MET A 90 -4.03 7.46 -5.73
CA MET A 90 -4.47 6.91 -4.44
C MET A 90 -5.01 7.97 -3.48
N MET A 91 -4.42 9.17 -3.46
CA MET A 91 -4.99 10.33 -2.77
C MET A 91 -6.37 10.67 -3.33
N SER A 92 -6.49 10.76 -4.65
CA SER A 92 -7.75 11.09 -5.33
C SER A 92 -8.83 10.07 -5.03
N TRP A 93 -8.51 8.78 -5.10
CA TRP A 93 -9.44 7.72 -4.76
C TRP A 93 -9.88 7.81 -3.30
N SER A 94 -8.93 8.03 -2.39
CA SER A 94 -9.22 8.19 -0.95
C SER A 94 -10.16 9.36 -0.68
N ILE A 95 -9.91 10.52 -1.30
CA ILE A 95 -10.76 11.71 -1.12
C ILE A 95 -12.13 11.49 -1.77
N ALA A 96 -12.19 10.94 -2.98
CA ALA A 96 -13.45 10.70 -3.69
C ALA A 96 -14.38 9.71 -2.95
N GLU A 97 -13.82 8.69 -2.29
CA GLU A 97 -14.61 7.70 -1.55
C GLU A 97 -14.97 8.17 -0.14
N TYR A 98 -14.10 8.95 0.52
CA TYR A 98 -14.22 9.30 1.94
C TYR A 98 -14.28 10.81 2.22
N GLU A 99 -14.71 11.61 1.25
CA GLU A 99 -14.84 13.07 1.34
C GLU A 99 -15.55 13.50 2.63
N ARG A 100 -16.70 12.89 2.93
CA ARG A 100 -17.51 13.23 4.12
C ARG A 100 -16.79 12.93 5.43
N GLN A 101 -16.05 11.83 5.49
CA GLN A 101 -15.30 11.44 6.67
C GLN A 101 -14.14 12.40 6.91
N MET A 102 -13.41 12.77 5.84
CA MET A 102 -12.35 13.78 5.91
C MET A 102 -12.91 15.17 6.26
N ASP A 103 -14.10 15.53 5.75
CA ASP A 103 -14.76 16.79 6.09
C ASP A 103 -15.17 16.82 7.57
N SER A 104 -15.76 15.73 8.05
CA SER A 104 -16.16 15.60 9.46
C SER A 104 -14.99 15.65 10.44
N SER A 105 -13.78 15.31 9.98
CA SER A 105 -12.55 15.41 10.77
C SER A 105 -11.81 16.75 10.58
N GLY A 106 -12.31 17.64 9.72
CA GLY A 106 -11.68 18.92 9.39
C GLY A 106 -10.45 18.81 8.49
N GLU A 107 -10.17 17.64 7.91
CA GLU A 107 -8.96 17.38 7.10
C GLU A 107 -9.21 17.45 5.60
N LEU A 108 -10.46 17.55 5.13
CA LEU A 108 -10.78 17.61 3.69
C LEU A 108 -10.04 18.76 2.99
N GLY A 109 -10.00 19.96 3.58
CA GLY A 109 -9.29 21.11 3.01
C GLY A 109 -7.80 20.83 2.81
N HIS A 110 -7.15 20.25 3.82
CA HIS A 110 -5.72 19.91 3.75
C HIS A 110 -5.45 18.76 2.76
N ALA A 111 -6.35 17.77 2.68
CA ALA A 111 -6.26 16.70 1.69
C ALA A 111 -6.40 17.22 0.25
N LEU A 112 -7.33 18.15 0.01
CA LEU A 112 -7.51 18.81 -1.28
C LEU A 112 -6.28 19.66 -1.66
N GLU A 113 -5.70 20.40 -0.71
CA GLU A 113 -4.46 21.15 -0.93
C GLU A 113 -3.27 20.23 -1.23
N ALA A 114 -3.15 19.10 -0.54
CA ALA A 114 -2.12 18.10 -0.81
C ALA A 114 -2.29 17.48 -2.20
N LEU A 115 -3.51 17.11 -2.59
CA LEU A 115 -3.78 16.59 -3.93
C LEU A 115 -3.45 17.63 -5.00
N LYS A 116 -3.95 18.87 -4.83
CA LYS A 116 -3.76 19.96 -5.80
C LYS A 116 -2.27 20.28 -6.00
N TRP A 117 -1.46 20.24 -4.94
CA TRP A 117 -0.01 20.47 -5.04
C TRP A 117 0.68 19.55 -6.05
N GLY A 118 0.31 18.26 -6.02
CA GLY A 118 0.84 17.28 -6.95
C GLY A 118 0.26 17.43 -8.35
N THR A 119 -1.05 17.64 -8.48
CA THR A 119 -1.69 17.76 -9.80
C THR A 119 -1.31 19.05 -10.53
N ASP A 120 -1.04 20.15 -9.83
CA ASP A 120 -0.45 21.36 -10.41
C ASP A 120 0.90 21.08 -11.04
N TYR A 121 1.73 20.24 -10.41
CA TYR A 121 2.98 19.79 -10.98
C TYR A 121 2.78 18.87 -12.20
N LEU A 122 1.82 17.94 -12.15
CA LEU A 122 1.53 17.08 -13.30
C LEU A 122 1.06 17.89 -14.53
N ILE A 123 0.29 18.97 -14.34
CA ILE A 123 -0.09 19.90 -15.42
C ILE A 123 1.17 20.54 -16.04
N LYS A 124 2.08 21.06 -15.21
CA LYS A 124 3.35 21.63 -15.67
C LYS A 124 4.22 20.60 -16.41
N ALA A 125 4.24 19.36 -15.93
CA ALA A 125 4.99 18.27 -16.51
C ALA A 125 4.43 17.80 -17.88
N HIS A 126 3.20 18.16 -18.22
CA HIS A 126 2.53 17.81 -19.48
C HIS A 126 2.28 19.06 -20.37
N PRO A 127 3.34 19.66 -20.94
CA PRO A 127 3.23 20.92 -21.70
C PRO A 127 2.58 20.76 -23.09
N HIS A 128 2.59 19.55 -23.66
CA HIS A 128 2.03 19.24 -24.97
C HIS A 128 1.41 17.84 -24.96
N PRO A 129 0.38 17.56 -25.79
CA PRO A 129 -0.41 16.32 -25.71
C PRO A 129 0.38 14.99 -25.72
N ASN A 130 1.55 14.96 -26.35
CA ASN A 130 2.40 13.77 -26.47
C ASN A 130 3.80 13.98 -25.87
N VAL A 131 3.91 14.83 -24.84
CA VAL A 131 5.17 15.09 -24.12
C VAL A 131 4.90 15.14 -22.62
N LEU A 132 5.52 14.23 -21.86
CA LEU A 132 5.40 14.21 -20.41
C LEU A 132 6.78 14.15 -19.76
N PHE A 133 7.08 15.10 -18.88
CA PHE A 133 8.27 15.07 -18.03
C PHE A 133 8.04 14.11 -16.87
N GLY A 134 8.84 13.05 -16.82
CA GLY A 134 8.68 11.93 -15.89
C GLY A 134 9.65 11.95 -14.72
N GLU A 135 10.71 12.75 -14.78
CA GLU A 135 11.72 12.78 -13.72
C GLU A 135 12.42 14.13 -13.68
N VAL A 136 12.68 14.63 -12.47
CA VAL A 136 13.56 15.80 -12.24
C VAL A 136 14.55 15.47 -11.13
N GLY A 137 15.84 15.51 -11.47
CA GLY A 137 16.92 14.98 -10.63
C GLY A 137 17.51 13.71 -11.24
N ASP A 138 18.83 13.56 -11.23
CA ASP A 138 19.47 12.26 -11.45
C ASP A 138 19.64 11.54 -10.12
N GLY A 139 19.00 10.37 -9.98
CA GLY A 139 19.05 9.61 -8.73
C GLY A 139 20.46 9.25 -8.26
N ASN A 140 21.41 9.00 -9.17
CA ASN A 140 22.76 8.61 -8.76
C ASN A 140 23.49 9.78 -8.06
N THR A 141 23.42 10.98 -8.63
CA THR A 141 24.05 12.18 -8.06
C THR A 141 23.29 12.69 -6.85
N ASP A 142 21.95 12.58 -6.83
CA ASP A 142 21.16 12.91 -5.64
C ASP A 142 21.48 11.98 -4.47
N HIS A 143 21.62 10.68 -4.73
CA HIS A 143 21.94 9.66 -3.71
C HIS A 143 23.41 9.63 -3.32
N TYR A 144 24.28 10.26 -4.10
CA TYR A 144 25.65 10.53 -3.71
C TYR A 144 25.76 11.61 -2.61
N CYS A 145 24.71 12.41 -2.42
CA CYS A 145 24.67 13.55 -1.51
C CYS A 145 23.63 13.38 -0.39
N TRP A 146 24.00 13.77 0.84
CA TRP A 146 23.06 13.88 1.94
C TRP A 146 22.89 15.37 2.27
N GLN A 147 22.03 16.07 1.54
CA GLN A 147 21.81 17.51 1.68
C GLN A 147 20.36 17.81 1.97
N ARG A 148 20.14 18.96 2.60
CA ARG A 148 18.80 19.55 2.65
C ARG A 148 18.30 19.83 1.22
N PRO A 149 17.00 19.70 0.96
CA PRO A 149 16.41 20.10 -0.32
C PRO A 149 16.79 21.54 -0.72
N GLU A 150 16.88 22.44 0.25
CA GLU A 150 17.17 23.86 0.05
C GLU A 150 18.66 24.13 -0.30
N ASP A 151 19.55 23.19 0.01
CA ASP A 151 21.01 23.28 -0.24
C ASP A 151 21.47 22.40 -1.42
N MET A 152 20.54 21.83 -2.19
CA MET A 152 20.89 20.92 -3.27
C MET A 152 21.84 21.56 -4.29
N THR A 153 22.94 20.85 -4.56
CA THR A 153 23.88 21.17 -5.64
C THR A 153 23.98 20.07 -6.70
N THR A 154 23.10 19.08 -6.61
CA THR A 154 23.05 17.88 -7.47
C THR A 154 22.46 18.20 -8.84
N ASP A 155 22.68 17.33 -9.82
CA ASP A 155 22.09 17.52 -11.14
C ASP A 155 20.56 17.34 -11.05
N ARG A 156 19.84 18.37 -11.52
CA ARG A 156 18.38 18.43 -11.55
C ARG A 156 17.84 18.45 -12.96
N HIS A 157 18.53 17.75 -13.88
CA HIS A 157 18.07 17.54 -15.23
C HIS A 157 16.65 16.96 -15.25
N ALA A 158 15.85 17.42 -16.21
CA ALA A 158 14.48 16.99 -16.39
C ALA A 158 14.37 16.02 -17.57
N TYR A 159 13.92 14.80 -17.30
CA TYR A 159 13.77 13.75 -18.30
C TYR A 159 12.29 13.60 -18.70
N LYS A 160 12.07 13.25 -19.96
CA LYS A 160 10.73 13.19 -20.55
C LYS A 160 10.55 11.97 -21.43
N ILE A 161 9.30 11.62 -21.64
CA ILE A 161 8.82 10.71 -22.68
C ILE A 161 8.11 11.51 -23.78
N ASP A 162 8.21 11.03 -25.02
CA ASP A 162 7.55 11.61 -26.19
C ASP A 162 7.24 10.54 -27.24
N VAL A 163 6.71 10.94 -28.41
CA VAL A 163 6.34 10.02 -29.49
C VAL A 163 7.48 9.15 -30.01
N ASN A 164 8.74 9.58 -29.86
CA ASN A 164 9.92 8.82 -30.30
C ASN A 164 10.50 7.97 -29.17
N ASN A 165 10.28 8.38 -27.93
CA ASN A 165 10.74 7.70 -26.73
C ASN A 165 9.56 7.55 -25.76
N PRO A 166 8.68 6.55 -25.97
CA PRO A 166 7.42 6.44 -25.24
C PRO A 166 7.59 5.96 -23.79
N GLY A 167 6.49 6.01 -23.03
CA GLY A 167 6.36 5.51 -21.67
C GLY A 167 4.89 5.41 -21.26
N SER A 168 4.23 4.36 -21.71
CA SER A 168 2.79 4.11 -21.55
C SER A 168 2.37 3.88 -20.10
N ASP A 169 3.23 3.24 -19.32
CA ASP A 169 3.11 3.08 -17.87
C ASP A 169 3.05 4.44 -17.17
N LEU A 170 4.07 5.29 -17.37
CA LEU A 170 4.13 6.63 -16.79
C LEU A 170 2.99 7.53 -17.27
N ALA A 171 2.72 7.56 -18.58
CA ALA A 171 1.65 8.38 -19.15
C ALA A 171 0.26 7.86 -18.72
N GLY A 172 0.07 6.55 -18.65
CA GLY A 172 -1.15 5.90 -18.18
C GLY A 172 -1.44 6.20 -16.72
N GLU A 173 -0.47 6.02 -15.82
CA GLU A 173 -0.66 6.35 -14.40
C GLU A 173 -0.90 7.86 -14.20
N THR A 174 -0.23 8.73 -14.97
CA THR A 174 -0.48 10.18 -14.91
C THR A 174 -1.88 10.54 -15.41
N ALA A 175 -2.37 9.84 -16.45
CA ALA A 175 -3.75 9.97 -16.92
C ALA A 175 -4.76 9.51 -15.85
N ALA A 176 -4.49 8.39 -15.18
CA ALA A 176 -5.31 7.89 -14.07
C ALA A 176 -5.37 8.90 -12.92
N ALA A 177 -4.22 9.45 -12.51
CA ALA A 177 -4.12 10.45 -11.45
C ALA A 177 -4.94 11.70 -11.76
N MET A 178 -4.81 12.24 -12.96
CA MET A 178 -5.55 13.45 -13.38
C MET A 178 -7.05 13.17 -13.56
N ALA A 179 -7.43 12.01 -14.10
CA ALA A 179 -8.83 11.60 -14.21
C ALA A 179 -9.47 11.44 -12.83
N ALA A 180 -8.81 10.74 -11.90
CA ALA A 180 -9.28 10.57 -10.53
C ALA A 180 -9.39 11.93 -9.80
N ALA A 181 -8.39 12.79 -9.92
CA ALA A 181 -8.42 14.12 -9.33
C ALA A 181 -9.54 15.00 -9.92
N SER A 182 -9.86 14.85 -11.20
CA SER A 182 -11.01 15.55 -11.80
C SER A 182 -12.34 15.17 -11.15
N VAL A 183 -12.50 13.92 -10.68
CA VAL A 183 -13.69 13.50 -9.93
C VAL A 183 -13.76 14.26 -8.60
N VAL A 184 -12.64 14.36 -7.88
CA VAL A 184 -12.55 15.07 -6.59
C VAL A 184 -12.88 16.56 -6.72
N PHE A 185 -12.33 17.23 -7.73
CA PHE A 185 -12.53 18.68 -7.91
C PHE A 185 -13.80 19.06 -8.67
N ARG A 186 -14.59 18.09 -9.14
CA ARG A 186 -15.75 18.32 -10.02
C ARG A 186 -16.72 19.37 -9.49
N HIS A 187 -17.00 19.33 -8.20
CA HIS A 187 -17.97 20.24 -7.56
C HIS A 187 -17.33 21.49 -6.97
N SER A 188 -16.17 21.34 -6.33
CA SER A 188 -15.48 22.43 -5.63
C SER A 188 -14.70 23.36 -6.57
N ASN A 189 -14.18 22.85 -7.69
CA ASN A 189 -13.47 23.63 -8.70
C ASN A 189 -13.68 23.05 -10.12
N PRO A 190 -14.85 23.28 -10.74
CA PRO A 190 -15.18 22.69 -12.04
C PRO A 190 -14.21 23.08 -13.17
N SER A 191 -13.65 24.30 -13.14
CA SER A 191 -12.68 24.73 -14.15
C SER A 191 -11.41 23.89 -14.09
N TYR A 192 -10.85 23.71 -12.89
CA TYR A 192 -9.67 22.89 -12.68
C TYR A 192 -9.94 21.41 -12.95
N SER A 193 -11.12 20.91 -12.57
CA SER A 193 -11.57 19.56 -12.94
C SER A 193 -11.54 19.34 -14.46
N ASN A 194 -12.02 20.30 -15.26
CA ASN A 194 -12.04 20.18 -16.72
C ASN A 194 -10.63 20.26 -17.33
N GLU A 195 -9.73 21.06 -16.74
CA GLU A 195 -8.33 21.14 -17.13
C GLU A 195 -7.63 19.80 -16.89
N LEU A 196 -7.75 19.24 -15.67
CA LEU A 196 -7.22 17.91 -15.34
C LEU A 196 -7.74 16.83 -16.29
N LEU A 197 -9.04 16.81 -16.55
CA LEU A 197 -9.64 15.84 -17.45
C LEU A 197 -9.13 15.99 -18.89
N THR A 198 -8.85 17.21 -19.34
CA THR A 198 -8.25 17.47 -20.66
C THR A 198 -6.87 16.82 -20.76
N HIS A 199 -6.00 17.06 -19.77
CA HIS A 199 -4.68 16.44 -19.75
C HIS A 199 -4.77 14.91 -19.61
N ALA A 200 -5.69 14.39 -18.80
CA ALA A 200 -5.89 12.95 -18.62
C ALA A 200 -6.23 12.24 -19.94
N LYS A 201 -7.16 12.79 -20.72
CA LYS A 201 -7.56 12.23 -22.03
C LYS A 201 -6.40 12.24 -23.02
N GLN A 202 -5.64 13.33 -23.08
CA GLN A 202 -4.47 13.46 -23.96
C GLN A 202 -3.37 12.47 -23.58
N LEU A 203 -3.06 12.33 -22.29
CA LEU A 203 -2.04 11.39 -21.81
C LEU A 203 -2.43 9.94 -22.05
N PHE A 204 -3.71 9.58 -21.88
CA PHE A 204 -4.19 8.25 -22.22
C PHE A 204 -4.07 7.95 -23.71
N GLU A 205 -4.46 8.89 -24.58
CA GLU A 205 -4.28 8.74 -26.02
C GLU A 205 -2.80 8.57 -26.39
N PHE A 206 -1.92 9.39 -25.79
CA PHE A 206 -0.47 9.27 -25.96
C PHE A 206 0.05 7.89 -25.52
N ALA A 207 -0.34 7.43 -24.32
CA ALA A 207 0.08 6.16 -23.73
C ALA A 207 -0.34 4.95 -24.59
N ASP A 208 -1.60 4.92 -25.04
CA ASP A 208 -2.13 3.79 -25.81
C ASP A 208 -1.59 3.75 -27.24
N LYS A 209 -1.42 4.92 -27.87
CA LYS A 209 -0.97 5.04 -29.26
C LYS A 209 0.52 4.80 -29.44
N TYR A 210 1.34 5.23 -28.50
CA TYR A 210 2.80 5.09 -28.55
C TYR A 210 3.26 4.19 -27.42
N ARG A 211 3.25 2.87 -27.66
CA ARG A 211 3.50 1.88 -26.62
C ARG A 211 4.97 1.67 -26.28
N GLY A 212 5.30 1.70 -25.00
CA GLY A 212 6.63 1.37 -24.49
C GLY A 212 6.75 1.60 -22.99
N LYS A 213 7.72 0.94 -22.34
CA LYS A 213 8.00 1.15 -20.92
C LYS A 213 8.79 2.45 -20.72
N TYR A 214 8.41 3.30 -19.77
CA TYR A 214 9.09 4.57 -19.56
C TYR A 214 10.55 4.39 -19.14
N ASP A 215 10.87 3.31 -18.40
CA ASP A 215 12.21 3.00 -17.91
C ASP A 215 13.18 2.60 -19.03
N SER A 216 12.67 2.36 -20.24
CA SER A 216 13.47 2.16 -21.45
C SER A 216 13.84 3.48 -22.11
N THR A 217 13.10 4.56 -21.81
CA THR A 217 13.36 5.94 -22.24
C THR A 217 14.16 6.69 -21.17
N ILE A 218 13.61 6.79 -19.96
CA ILE A 218 14.23 7.40 -18.78
C ILE A 218 15.02 6.31 -18.06
N THR A 219 16.13 5.90 -18.66
CA THR A 219 16.91 4.72 -18.22
C THR A 219 17.50 4.82 -16.81
N LEU A 220 17.65 6.03 -16.27
CA LEU A 220 18.13 6.25 -14.90
C LEU A 220 17.12 5.76 -13.86
N ALA A 221 15.83 5.87 -14.17
CA ALA A 221 14.74 5.42 -13.31
C ALA A 221 14.76 3.91 -13.09
N ARG A 222 15.35 3.11 -14.00
CA ARG A 222 15.40 1.64 -13.89
C ARG A 222 16.10 1.15 -12.60
N LYS A 223 17.00 1.93 -12.01
CA LYS A 223 17.65 1.54 -10.75
C LYS A 223 16.75 1.74 -9.52
N TYR A 224 15.66 2.47 -9.68
CA TYR A 224 14.80 2.96 -8.60
C TYR A 224 13.37 2.44 -8.79
N TYR A 225 12.74 2.84 -9.88
CA TYR A 225 11.35 2.56 -10.23
C TYR A 225 11.26 1.89 -11.61
N GLN A 226 11.92 0.73 -11.75
CA GLN A 226 11.79 -0.07 -12.96
C GLN A 226 10.33 -0.51 -13.18
N SER A 227 9.83 -0.39 -14.42
CA SER A 227 8.56 -0.98 -14.83
C SER A 227 8.72 -2.51 -14.94
N PHE A 228 8.40 -3.24 -13.88
CA PHE A 228 8.50 -4.70 -13.86
C PHE A 228 7.28 -5.31 -14.54
N SER A 229 6.07 -4.90 -14.12
CA SER A 229 4.79 -5.32 -14.68
C SER A 229 4.65 -5.05 -16.17
N GLY A 230 5.21 -3.92 -16.65
CA GLY A 230 4.99 -3.41 -17.98
C GLY A 230 4.15 -2.15 -17.95
N TYR A 231 3.23 -2.02 -18.91
CA TYR A 231 2.33 -0.87 -19.03
C TYR A 231 0.87 -1.27 -19.25
N ASP A 232 0.61 -2.58 -19.34
CA ASP A 232 -0.69 -3.11 -19.75
C ASP A 232 -1.74 -2.87 -18.65
N ASP A 233 -1.34 -2.98 -17.39
CA ASP A 233 -2.17 -2.67 -16.24
C ASP A 233 -2.45 -1.18 -16.08
N GLU A 234 -1.51 -0.29 -16.39
CA GLU A 234 -1.72 1.17 -16.38
C GLU A 234 -2.69 1.63 -17.46
N LEU A 235 -2.67 1.00 -18.65
CA LEU A 235 -3.66 1.31 -19.69
C LEU A 235 -5.08 0.93 -19.24
N LEU A 236 -5.25 -0.24 -18.62
CA LEU A 236 -6.55 -0.63 -18.06
C LEU A 236 -6.94 0.28 -16.89
N TRP A 237 -5.99 0.60 -16.00
CA TRP A 237 -6.22 1.46 -14.85
C TRP A 237 -6.65 2.88 -15.24
N ALA A 238 -5.95 3.48 -16.20
CA ALA A 238 -6.28 4.79 -16.75
C ALA A 238 -7.65 4.80 -17.43
N ALA A 239 -7.96 3.76 -18.22
CA ALA A 239 -9.28 3.62 -18.84
C ALA A 239 -10.39 3.53 -17.78
N ALA A 240 -10.18 2.79 -16.68
CA ALA A 240 -11.16 2.71 -15.59
C ALA A 240 -11.41 4.07 -14.92
N TRP A 241 -10.35 4.83 -14.62
CA TRP A 241 -10.51 6.17 -14.06
C TRP A 241 -11.13 7.17 -15.03
N LEU A 242 -10.77 7.10 -16.30
CA LEU A 242 -11.37 7.95 -17.33
C LEU A 242 -12.85 7.62 -17.52
N TYR A 243 -13.25 6.36 -17.49
CA TYR A 243 -14.66 5.99 -17.49
C TYR A 243 -15.38 6.56 -16.26
N GLN A 244 -14.85 6.33 -15.05
CA GLN A 244 -15.41 6.89 -13.80
C GLN A 244 -15.51 8.44 -13.85
N ALA A 245 -14.56 9.11 -14.51
CA ALA A 245 -14.53 10.55 -14.64
C ALA A 245 -15.45 11.10 -15.74
N THR A 246 -15.80 10.32 -16.77
CA THR A 246 -16.46 10.87 -17.97
C THR A 246 -17.83 10.27 -18.25
N ASP A 247 -18.09 9.06 -17.78
CA ASP A 247 -19.19 8.21 -18.26
C ASP A 247 -19.14 7.97 -19.79
N ASP A 248 -17.96 8.11 -20.39
CA ASP A 248 -17.75 7.91 -21.83
C ASP A 248 -17.55 6.42 -22.13
N GLU A 249 -18.52 5.85 -22.85
CA GLU A 249 -18.57 4.46 -23.27
C GLU A 249 -17.30 4.00 -24.00
N TYR A 250 -16.54 4.90 -24.63
CA TYR A 250 -15.25 4.54 -25.23
C TYR A 250 -14.32 3.84 -24.22
N TYR A 251 -14.19 4.37 -23.01
CA TYR A 251 -13.28 3.81 -22.00
C TYR A 251 -13.80 2.51 -21.38
N LEU A 252 -15.12 2.38 -21.20
CA LEU A 252 -15.72 1.12 -20.77
C LEU A 252 -15.52 0.02 -21.82
N ASN A 253 -15.72 0.35 -23.10
CA ASN A 253 -15.43 -0.56 -24.20
C ASN A 253 -13.95 -0.90 -24.30
N TYR A 254 -13.05 0.06 -24.01
CA TYR A 254 -11.61 -0.21 -23.95
C TYR A 254 -11.28 -1.28 -22.90
N LEU A 255 -11.81 -1.16 -21.67
CA LEU A 255 -11.65 -2.16 -20.62
C LEU A 255 -12.16 -3.54 -21.06
N ALA A 256 -13.38 -3.60 -21.62
CA ALA A 256 -14.01 -4.85 -22.02
C ALA A 256 -13.26 -5.55 -23.16
N ASN A 257 -12.82 -4.79 -24.17
CA ASN A 257 -12.18 -5.34 -25.36
C ASN A 257 -10.70 -5.70 -25.14
N ASN A 258 -10.01 -5.01 -24.23
CA ASN A 258 -8.58 -5.21 -24.00
C ASN A 258 -8.27 -5.97 -22.70
N GLY A 259 -9.25 -6.18 -21.82
CA GLY A 259 -9.05 -6.77 -20.50
C GLY A 259 -8.33 -8.13 -20.52
N ASP A 260 -8.73 -9.04 -21.42
CA ASP A 260 -8.08 -10.34 -21.56
C ASP A 260 -6.66 -10.22 -22.14
N SER A 261 -6.49 -9.45 -23.22
CA SER A 261 -5.21 -9.31 -23.92
C SER A 261 -4.14 -8.58 -23.12
N LEU A 262 -4.56 -7.68 -22.23
CA LEU A 262 -3.70 -6.90 -21.34
C LEU A 262 -3.58 -7.55 -19.94
N GLY A 263 -4.13 -8.76 -19.74
CA GLY A 263 -3.99 -9.51 -18.48
C GLY A 263 -4.90 -9.06 -17.33
N GLY A 264 -5.78 -8.08 -17.54
CA GLY A 264 -6.69 -7.52 -16.53
C GLY A 264 -7.72 -8.48 -15.95
N THR A 265 -8.12 -9.50 -16.71
CA THR A 265 -9.08 -10.56 -16.28
C THR A 265 -8.38 -11.86 -15.87
N GLY A 266 -7.05 -11.83 -15.82
CA GLY A 266 -6.21 -12.98 -15.50
C GLY A 266 -6.25 -13.39 -14.03
N TRP A 267 -5.11 -13.84 -13.51
CA TRP A 267 -5.03 -14.39 -12.15
C TRP A 267 -5.32 -13.35 -11.07
N ALA A 268 -5.78 -13.83 -9.91
CA ALA A 268 -5.93 -13.00 -8.73
C ALA A 268 -4.56 -12.47 -8.29
N MET A 269 -4.43 -11.15 -8.20
CA MET A 269 -3.20 -10.48 -7.79
C MET A 269 -3.08 -10.40 -6.28
N THR A 270 -1.86 -10.61 -5.78
CA THR A 270 -1.51 -10.45 -4.36
C THR A 270 -0.83 -9.12 -4.07
N GLU A 271 -0.62 -8.30 -5.10
CA GLU A 271 0.07 -7.02 -5.06
C GLU A 271 -0.77 -5.92 -5.71
N PHE A 272 -0.68 -4.72 -5.14
CA PHE A 272 -1.18 -3.48 -5.70
C PHE A 272 -0.26 -2.35 -5.24
N GLY A 273 0.32 -1.62 -6.19
CA GLY A 273 1.34 -0.63 -5.89
C GLY A 273 1.69 0.24 -7.08
N TRP A 274 2.76 1.03 -6.94
CA TRP A 274 3.22 1.97 -7.96
C TRP A 274 3.64 1.31 -9.28
N ASP A 275 3.90 -0.01 -9.29
CA ASP A 275 4.23 -0.81 -10.49
C ASP A 275 3.02 -1.64 -10.98
N VAL A 276 2.29 -2.34 -10.09
CA VAL A 276 1.20 -3.27 -10.47
C VAL A 276 -0.20 -2.73 -10.08
N LYS A 277 -1.08 -2.50 -11.06
CA LYS A 277 -2.40 -1.84 -10.90
C LYS A 277 -3.60 -2.76 -11.13
N TYR A 278 -3.39 -3.99 -11.58
CA TYR A 278 -4.43 -4.95 -11.92
C TYR A 278 -5.53 -5.07 -10.84
N ALA A 279 -5.16 -5.21 -9.56
CA ALA A 279 -6.13 -5.33 -8.48
C ALA A 279 -7.03 -4.09 -8.35
N GLY A 280 -6.45 -2.89 -8.52
CA GLY A 280 -7.21 -1.63 -8.54
C GLY A 280 -8.17 -1.55 -9.72
N ALA A 281 -7.69 -1.86 -10.93
CA ALA A 281 -8.50 -1.87 -12.15
C ALA A 281 -9.67 -2.87 -12.06
N GLN A 282 -9.42 -4.07 -11.53
CA GLN A 282 -10.43 -5.10 -11.29
C GLN A 282 -11.51 -4.63 -10.31
N VAL A 283 -11.11 -3.97 -9.21
CA VAL A 283 -12.05 -3.44 -8.21
C VAL A 283 -12.93 -2.35 -8.81
N LEU A 284 -12.37 -1.42 -9.59
CA LEU A 284 -13.16 -0.37 -10.27
C LEU A 284 -14.13 -0.97 -11.29
N ALA A 285 -13.64 -1.86 -12.17
CA ALA A 285 -14.48 -2.54 -13.16
C ALA A 285 -15.64 -3.33 -12.50
N ALA A 286 -15.35 -4.03 -11.40
CA ALA A 286 -16.37 -4.71 -10.61
C ALA A 286 -17.35 -3.73 -9.97
N LYS A 287 -16.89 -2.57 -9.46
CA LYS A 287 -17.75 -1.51 -8.92
C LYS A 287 -18.75 -1.02 -9.97
N PHE A 288 -18.30 -0.77 -11.20
CA PHE A 288 -19.19 -0.35 -12.30
C PHE A 288 -20.28 -1.39 -12.57
N LEU A 289 -19.91 -2.67 -12.65
CA LEU A 289 -20.86 -3.77 -12.82
C LEU A 289 -21.85 -3.88 -11.65
N MET A 290 -21.37 -3.65 -10.42
CA MET A 290 -22.16 -3.75 -9.19
C MET A 290 -23.12 -2.58 -8.96
N GLN A 291 -22.86 -1.40 -9.54
CA GLN A 291 -23.76 -0.24 -9.49
C GLN A 291 -25.12 -0.50 -10.16
N GLY A 292 -25.36 -1.72 -10.67
CA GLY A 292 -26.63 -2.13 -11.27
C GLY A 292 -27.44 -3.27 -10.61
N LYS A 293 -27.01 -4.01 -9.57
CA LYS A 293 -27.81 -5.05 -8.84
C LYS A 293 -26.97 -5.84 -7.81
N ALA A 294 -26.97 -5.45 -6.53
CA ALA A 294 -26.33 -6.25 -5.46
C ALA A 294 -27.16 -7.48 -4.99
N GLY A 295 -28.15 -7.95 -5.76
CA GLY A 295 -29.16 -8.93 -5.38
C GLY A 295 -28.64 -10.23 -4.71
N ALA A 296 -28.43 -11.30 -5.46
CA ALA A 296 -28.11 -12.63 -4.91
C ALA A 296 -26.63 -12.80 -4.44
N HIS A 297 -25.85 -11.71 -4.41
CA HIS A 297 -24.39 -11.74 -4.21
C HIS A 297 -23.96 -11.29 -2.80
N SER A 298 -24.90 -11.11 -1.85
CA SER A 298 -24.63 -10.63 -0.49
C SER A 298 -23.55 -11.44 0.25
N SER A 299 -23.53 -12.76 0.10
CA SER A 299 -22.54 -13.63 0.76
C SER A 299 -21.11 -13.43 0.26
N VAL A 300 -20.94 -12.96 -0.98
CA VAL A 300 -19.62 -12.61 -1.53
C VAL A 300 -19.19 -11.23 -1.02
N LEU A 301 -20.12 -10.28 -0.94
CA LEU A 301 -19.87 -8.94 -0.39
C LEU A 301 -19.51 -8.98 1.11
N GLU A 302 -20.12 -9.86 1.88
CA GLU A 302 -19.73 -10.12 3.28
C GLU A 302 -18.29 -10.65 3.40
N ARG A 303 -17.81 -11.45 2.43
CA ARG A 303 -16.41 -11.91 2.40
C ARG A 303 -15.44 -10.78 2.05
N TYR A 304 -15.83 -9.86 1.15
CA TYR A 304 -15.06 -8.64 0.89
C TYR A 304 -15.00 -7.74 2.14
N GLN A 305 -16.09 -7.61 2.87
CA GLN A 305 -16.11 -6.90 4.15
C GLN A 305 -15.14 -7.55 5.15
N GLN A 306 -15.12 -8.88 5.28
CA GLN A 306 -14.16 -9.59 6.14
C GLN A 306 -12.70 -9.37 5.71
N LYS A 307 -12.42 -9.22 4.41
CA LYS A 307 -11.09 -8.89 3.90
C LYS A 307 -10.70 -7.44 4.18
N ALA A 308 -11.64 -6.51 4.06
CA ALA A 308 -11.43 -5.13 4.50
C ALA A 308 -11.18 -5.06 6.01
N GLU A 309 -11.91 -5.83 6.83
CA GLU A 309 -11.69 -5.96 8.28
C GLU A 309 -10.32 -6.55 8.63
N TYR A 310 -9.83 -7.50 7.84
CA TYR A 310 -8.46 -8.01 7.97
C TYR A 310 -7.42 -6.92 7.63
N PHE A 311 -7.63 -6.18 6.54
CA PHE A 311 -6.76 -5.05 6.18
C PHE A 311 -6.73 -3.97 7.27
N MET A 312 -7.88 -3.69 7.90
CA MET A 312 -7.97 -2.77 9.03
C MET A 312 -7.10 -3.22 10.22
N CYS A 313 -6.98 -4.52 10.48
CA CYS A 313 -6.07 -5.04 11.52
C CYS A 313 -4.59 -4.76 11.20
N ASN A 314 -4.21 -4.66 9.92
CA ASN A 314 -2.85 -4.29 9.53
C ASN A 314 -2.57 -2.80 9.77
N VAL A 315 -3.60 -1.93 9.73
CA VAL A 315 -3.43 -0.52 10.09
C VAL A 315 -3.20 -0.37 11.59
N ASP A 316 -3.93 -1.10 12.42
CA ASP A 316 -3.67 -1.12 13.87
C ASP A 316 -2.22 -1.59 14.15
N TYR A 317 -1.75 -2.61 13.42
CA TYR A 317 -0.35 -3.05 13.50
C TYR A 317 0.64 -1.92 13.16
N ILE A 318 0.40 -1.13 12.10
CA ILE A 318 1.21 0.05 11.75
C ILE A 318 1.17 1.08 12.86
N LEU A 319 0.03 1.28 13.52
CA LEU A 319 -0.17 2.31 14.55
C LEU A 319 0.28 1.88 15.95
N GLY A 320 0.72 0.64 16.14
CA GLY A 320 1.37 0.18 17.36
C GLY A 320 0.83 -1.12 17.95
N ASP A 321 -0.25 -1.69 17.41
CA ASP A 321 -0.79 -2.99 17.83
C ASP A 321 0.03 -4.17 17.26
N ASN A 322 1.31 -4.18 17.60
CA ASN A 322 2.29 -5.20 17.22
C ASN A 322 3.09 -5.68 18.45
N PRO A 323 3.82 -6.80 18.35
CA PRO A 323 4.55 -7.38 19.48
C PRO A 323 5.59 -6.44 20.14
N ARG A 324 6.00 -5.39 19.43
CA ARG A 324 6.96 -4.38 19.92
C ARG A 324 6.31 -3.18 20.58
N ALA A 325 4.98 -3.03 20.46
CA ALA A 325 4.27 -1.82 20.82
C ALA A 325 4.94 -0.56 20.22
N THR A 326 5.34 -0.64 18.95
CA THR A 326 6.00 0.44 18.19
C THR A 326 5.10 0.88 17.04
N SER A 327 4.66 2.13 17.02
CA SER A 327 4.07 2.72 15.82
C SER A 327 5.12 2.82 14.72
N TYR A 328 4.84 2.34 13.52
CA TYR A 328 5.63 2.57 12.31
C TYR A 328 5.24 3.86 11.58
N MET A 329 4.25 4.60 12.10
CA MET A 329 3.99 5.99 11.74
C MET A 329 4.76 6.93 12.67
N VAL A 330 5.66 7.72 12.11
CA VAL A 330 6.51 8.67 12.83
C VAL A 330 5.64 9.75 13.50
N GLY A 331 5.88 10.02 14.78
CA GLY A 331 5.14 11.01 15.56
C GLY A 331 3.76 10.56 16.05
N TYR A 332 3.36 9.32 15.78
CA TYR A 332 2.11 8.72 16.29
C TYR A 332 2.40 7.75 17.45
N GLY A 333 1.54 7.79 18.49
CA GLY A 333 1.70 6.95 19.68
C GLY A 333 2.92 7.32 20.54
N SER A 334 3.21 6.51 21.56
CA SER A 334 4.28 6.77 22.54
C SER A 334 5.66 6.27 22.11
N ASN A 335 5.73 5.36 21.14
CA ASN A 335 6.95 4.72 20.68
C ASN A 335 6.91 4.61 19.15
N TYR A 336 7.83 5.28 18.47
CA TYR A 336 7.89 5.38 17.00
C TYR A 336 9.34 5.61 16.53
N PRO A 337 9.67 5.31 15.26
CA PRO A 337 10.99 5.54 14.68
C PRO A 337 11.46 7.00 14.81
N LYS A 338 12.73 7.19 15.17
CA LYS A 338 13.33 8.51 15.37
C LYS A 338 14.54 8.77 14.48
N GLN A 339 15.07 7.75 13.81
CA GLN A 339 16.22 7.84 12.89
C GLN A 339 15.78 7.43 11.49
N VAL A 340 14.92 8.26 10.90
CA VAL A 340 14.27 7.97 9.62
C VAL A 340 15.27 8.21 8.48
N HIS A 341 15.30 7.33 7.47
CA HIS A 341 16.11 7.52 6.25
C HIS A 341 15.52 8.65 5.41
N HIS A 342 15.70 9.89 5.84
CA HIS A 342 15.12 11.05 5.19
C HIS A 342 15.97 12.31 5.40
N ARG A 343 16.42 12.92 4.29
CA ARG A 343 17.41 14.01 4.30
C ARG A 343 16.90 15.26 5.03
N ALA A 344 15.70 15.72 4.69
CA ALA A 344 15.17 16.97 5.23
C ALA A 344 14.80 16.86 6.72
N SER A 345 14.50 15.67 7.23
CA SER A 345 14.21 15.45 8.66
C SER A 345 15.49 15.29 9.49
N SER A 346 16.49 14.60 8.94
CA SER A 346 17.73 14.25 9.63
C SER A 346 18.76 15.37 9.71
N ILE A 347 18.65 16.40 8.87
CA ILE A 347 19.52 17.58 8.88
C ILE A 347 18.82 18.74 9.59
N VAL A 348 19.54 19.54 10.39
CA VAL A 348 18.97 20.73 11.06
C VAL A 348 18.21 21.62 10.07
N SER A 349 17.00 22.06 10.44
CA SER A 349 16.19 22.93 9.58
C SER A 349 16.96 24.18 9.11
N ILE A 350 16.78 24.55 7.83
CA ILE A 350 17.28 25.82 7.27
C ILE A 350 16.76 27.05 8.01
N LYS A 351 15.59 26.95 8.69
CA LYS A 351 15.01 28.02 9.50
C LYS A 351 15.70 28.19 10.84
N VAL A 352 16.41 27.17 11.31
CA VAL A 352 17.16 27.17 12.57
C VAL A 352 18.62 27.49 12.32
N ASP A 353 19.23 26.84 11.33
CA ASP A 353 20.61 27.08 10.91
C ASP A 353 20.70 27.06 9.38
N SER A 354 20.88 28.26 8.82
CA SER A 354 20.98 28.50 7.39
C SER A 354 22.39 28.30 6.83
N SER A 355 23.35 27.82 7.64
CA SER A 355 24.70 27.50 7.15
C SER A 355 24.63 26.37 6.13
N PHE A 356 25.23 26.55 4.96
CA PHE A 356 25.15 25.62 3.85
C PHE A 356 25.62 24.21 4.21
N VAL A 357 24.80 23.19 3.94
CA VAL A 357 25.18 21.78 4.11
C VAL A 357 25.61 21.20 2.77
N SER A 358 26.92 21.00 2.61
CA SER A 358 27.51 20.46 1.39
C SER A 358 27.18 18.97 1.18
N CYS A 359 27.23 18.53 -0.07
CA CYS A 359 26.93 17.15 -0.53
C CYS A 359 27.46 16.04 0.40
N ARG A 360 28.77 16.05 0.68
CA ARG A 360 29.40 15.06 1.58
C ARG A 360 29.44 15.51 3.04
N GLY A 361 29.27 16.81 3.31
CA GLY A 361 29.21 17.35 4.67
C GLY A 361 28.04 16.79 5.46
N GLY A 362 26.88 16.58 4.83
CA GLY A 362 25.75 15.98 5.51
C GLY A 362 25.89 14.49 5.80
N TYR A 363 26.63 13.74 4.97
CA TYR A 363 27.02 12.37 5.32
C TYR A 363 27.92 12.34 6.56
N ALA A 364 28.91 13.23 6.60
CA ALA A 364 29.88 13.30 7.70
C ALA A 364 29.24 13.75 9.04
N THR A 365 28.19 14.58 8.98
CA THR A 365 27.65 15.26 10.17
C THR A 365 26.29 14.71 10.61
N TRP A 366 25.40 14.43 9.66
CA TRP A 366 23.98 14.18 9.93
C TRP A 366 23.58 12.72 9.68
N TYR A 367 24.03 12.11 8.58
CA TYR A 367 23.61 10.76 8.20
C TYR A 367 23.93 9.70 9.27
N GLY A 368 25.17 9.67 9.78
CA GLY A 368 25.61 8.70 10.78
C GLY A 368 25.26 9.06 12.23
N ARG A 369 24.57 10.19 12.47
CA ARG A 369 24.25 10.68 13.83
C ARG A 369 23.28 9.72 14.52
N LYS A 370 23.68 9.14 15.66
CA LYS A 370 22.85 8.19 16.43
C LYS A 370 21.71 8.81 17.25
N GLY A 371 21.60 10.15 17.22
CA GLY A 371 20.48 10.86 17.83
C GLY A 371 19.27 10.91 16.91
N SER A 372 18.10 11.19 17.50
CA SER A 372 16.88 11.44 16.75
C SER A 372 17.06 12.54 15.70
N ASP A 373 16.35 12.39 14.59
CA ASP A 373 16.23 13.39 13.54
C ASP A 373 15.84 14.76 14.14
N PRO A 374 16.56 15.84 13.81
CA PRO A 374 16.26 17.19 14.31
C PRO A 374 14.84 17.67 14.03
N ASN A 375 14.25 17.25 12.91
CA ASN A 375 12.91 17.63 12.53
C ASN A 375 12.01 16.40 12.52
N LEU A 376 10.94 16.43 13.33
CA LEU A 376 9.98 15.32 13.38
C LEU A 376 9.21 15.24 12.07
N LEU A 377 9.40 14.14 11.33
CA LEU A 377 8.71 13.85 10.07
C LEU A 377 7.31 13.27 10.33
N ASN A 378 6.43 14.10 10.89
CA ASN A 378 5.14 13.65 11.39
C ASN A 378 4.31 12.95 10.31
N GLY A 379 3.79 11.77 10.63
CA GLY A 379 2.92 10.97 9.77
C GLY A 379 3.60 10.08 8.74
N ALA A 380 4.93 10.19 8.58
CA ALA A 380 5.65 9.31 7.67
C ALA A 380 5.51 7.84 8.11
N VAL A 381 5.12 6.97 7.19
CA VAL A 381 5.09 5.52 7.40
C VAL A 381 6.35 4.92 6.80
N VAL A 382 7.20 4.38 7.67
CA VAL A 382 8.46 3.75 7.27
C VAL A 382 8.22 2.33 6.74
N GLY A 383 9.22 1.74 6.08
CA GLY A 383 9.15 0.36 5.55
C GLY A 383 8.68 -0.68 6.58
N GLY A 384 9.03 -0.51 7.85
CA GLY A 384 8.51 -1.32 8.95
C GLY A 384 9.39 -2.53 9.29
N PRO A 385 8.86 -3.50 10.04
CA PRO A 385 9.65 -4.63 10.54
C PRO A 385 9.94 -5.66 9.46
N ASP A 386 10.94 -6.51 9.73
CA ASP A 386 11.16 -7.73 8.96
C ASP A 386 10.03 -8.77 9.15
N ALA A 387 10.13 -9.89 8.45
CA ALA A 387 9.15 -10.98 8.52
C ALA A 387 9.01 -11.66 9.90
N TYR A 388 9.84 -11.29 10.88
CA TYR A 388 9.86 -11.82 12.25
C TYR A 388 9.52 -10.74 13.29
N ASP A 389 8.87 -9.65 12.87
CA ASP A 389 8.56 -8.49 13.69
C ASP A 389 9.80 -7.74 14.21
N ASN A 390 11.02 -7.96 13.69
CA ASN A 390 12.19 -7.21 14.13
C ASN A 390 12.29 -5.87 13.39
N PHE A 391 12.55 -4.81 14.16
CA PHE A 391 12.76 -3.47 13.63
C PHE A 391 13.99 -2.83 14.25
N VAL A 392 14.82 -2.23 13.41
CA VAL A 392 16.04 -1.53 13.80
C VAL A 392 15.91 -0.07 13.34
N ASP A 393 15.69 0.83 14.30
CA ASP A 393 15.56 2.29 14.08
C ASP A 393 16.92 2.92 13.82
N GLU A 394 17.49 2.64 12.65
CA GLU A 394 18.76 3.18 12.18
C GLU A 394 18.61 3.81 10.79
N ARG A 395 19.07 5.06 10.66
CA ARG A 395 18.91 5.87 9.45
C ARG A 395 19.54 5.24 8.20
N ASP A 396 20.56 4.41 8.36
CA ASP A 396 21.21 3.69 7.27
C ASP A 396 20.52 2.37 6.90
N ASN A 397 19.53 1.94 7.68
CA ASN A 397 18.64 0.82 7.37
C ASN A 397 17.44 1.32 6.55
N TYR A 398 17.69 1.75 5.32
CA TYR A 398 16.67 2.32 4.43
C TYR A 398 15.51 1.34 4.17
N GLU A 399 15.78 0.02 4.13
CA GLU A 399 14.73 -1.01 3.93
C GLU A 399 13.61 -0.92 4.98
N GLN A 400 13.96 -0.59 6.22
CA GLN A 400 12.98 -0.50 7.32
C GLN A 400 12.59 0.94 7.66
N THR A 401 13.49 1.90 7.47
CA THR A 401 13.32 3.27 7.98
C THR A 401 13.00 4.32 6.92
N GLU A 402 12.98 3.97 5.63
CA GLU A 402 12.63 4.88 4.56
C GLU A 402 11.10 5.01 4.41
N PRO A 403 10.55 6.23 4.47
CA PRO A 403 9.19 6.51 4.06
C PRO A 403 9.15 6.94 2.59
N ALA A 404 8.03 6.68 1.92
CA ALA A 404 7.80 7.15 0.56
C ALA A 404 6.36 7.67 0.41
N THR A 405 6.16 8.60 -0.52
CA THR A 405 4.85 9.20 -0.81
C THR A 405 3.77 8.14 -1.09
N TYR A 406 4.11 7.11 -1.87
CA TYR A 406 3.18 6.04 -2.23
C TYR A 406 2.88 5.05 -1.09
N ASN A 407 3.72 4.97 -0.05
CA ASN A 407 3.42 4.17 1.15
C ASN A 407 2.29 4.83 1.97
N ASN A 408 2.30 6.15 2.04
CA ASN A 408 1.35 6.93 2.82
C ASN A 408 0.01 7.16 2.12
N ALA A 409 -0.01 7.26 0.78
CA ALA A 409 -1.21 7.69 0.06
C ALA A 409 -2.43 6.75 0.23
N PRO A 410 -2.29 5.41 0.15
CA PRO A 410 -3.41 4.49 0.40
C PRO A 410 -3.98 4.59 1.82
N LEU A 411 -3.16 4.97 2.81
CA LEU A 411 -3.59 5.07 4.21
C LEU A 411 -4.56 6.23 4.44
N LEU A 412 -4.55 7.28 3.61
CA LEU A 412 -5.48 8.41 3.77
C LEU A 412 -6.94 7.94 3.78
N GLY A 413 -7.32 7.12 2.80
CA GLY A 413 -8.69 6.61 2.70
C GLY A 413 -9.02 5.64 3.83
N VAL A 414 -8.07 4.79 4.22
CA VAL A 414 -8.29 3.79 5.27
C VAL A 414 -8.45 4.47 6.63
N LEU A 415 -7.61 5.46 6.94
CA LEU A 415 -7.68 6.25 8.17
C LEU A 415 -8.95 7.09 8.21
N ALA A 416 -9.34 7.73 7.09
CA ALA A 416 -10.61 8.45 7.00
C ALA A 416 -11.82 7.51 7.24
N ARG A 417 -11.82 6.32 6.63
CA ARG A 417 -12.87 5.31 6.83
C ARG A 417 -12.95 4.85 8.29
N LEU A 418 -11.81 4.61 8.93
CA LEU A 418 -11.73 4.15 10.32
C LEU A 418 -12.15 5.26 11.30
N ASN A 419 -11.74 6.51 11.04
CA ASN A 419 -12.11 7.66 11.86
C ASN A 419 -13.62 7.94 11.83
N GLY A 420 -14.28 7.77 10.69
CA GLY A 420 -15.73 7.91 10.57
C GLY A 420 -16.55 6.88 11.37
N GLY A 421 -15.92 5.86 11.97
CA GLY A 421 -16.58 4.84 12.78
C GLY A 421 -17.52 3.91 12.00
N HIS A 422 -18.30 3.10 12.73
CA HIS A 422 -19.39 2.27 12.16
C HIS A 422 -20.70 3.06 12.01
N SER A 423 -20.75 4.27 12.57
CA SER A 423 -21.94 5.12 12.71
C SER A 423 -21.95 6.20 11.63
N GLY A 424 -22.37 5.81 10.43
CA GLY A 424 -22.59 6.73 9.32
C GLY A 424 -22.65 6.00 7.98
N ASN A 425 -23.79 5.37 7.69
CA ASN A 425 -24.12 4.80 6.38
C ASN A 425 -23.05 3.87 5.76
N ASN A 426 -22.97 2.65 6.27
CA ASN A 426 -22.53 1.51 5.47
C ASN A 426 -23.52 1.31 4.31
N GLN A 427 -23.25 1.93 3.16
CA GLN A 427 -23.79 1.50 1.90
C GLN A 427 -22.97 2.11 0.77
N LEU A 428 -22.29 1.25 0.02
CA LEU A 428 -22.26 1.40 -1.43
C LEU A 428 -23.73 1.55 -1.88
N LEU A 429 -24.20 2.79 -1.99
CA LEU A 429 -25.51 3.27 -2.48
C LEU A 429 -26.79 2.80 -1.73
N PRO A 430 -27.83 3.66 -1.61
CA PRO A 430 -29.09 3.32 -0.91
C PRO A 430 -29.90 2.23 -1.64
N VAL A 431 -30.17 1.12 -0.95
CA VAL A 431 -31.05 0.05 -1.44
C VAL A 431 -32.52 0.41 -1.23
N VAL A 432 -33.25 0.71 -2.31
CA VAL A 432 -34.72 0.68 -2.30
C VAL A 432 -35.16 -0.71 -2.74
N VAL A 433 -35.72 -1.49 -1.81
CA VAL A 433 -36.20 -2.85 -2.08
C VAL A 433 -37.59 -2.80 -2.73
N HIS A 434 -37.72 -3.33 -3.93
CA HIS A 434 -39.01 -3.73 -4.49
C HIS A 434 -39.16 -5.26 -4.37
N ALA A 435 -40.24 -5.69 -3.72
CA ALA A 435 -40.51 -7.10 -3.46
C ALA A 435 -40.81 -7.88 -4.78
N PRO A 436 -40.06 -8.95 -5.11
CA PRO A 436 -40.40 -9.81 -6.23
C PRO A 436 -41.56 -10.76 -5.88
N LYS A 437 -42.49 -10.94 -6.82
CA LYS A 437 -43.59 -11.92 -6.71
C LYS A 437 -43.06 -13.37 -6.75
N PRO A 438 -43.69 -14.32 -6.04
CA PRO A 438 -43.21 -15.70 -5.97
C PRO A 438 -43.46 -16.45 -7.28
N LYS A 439 -42.44 -17.15 -7.79
CA LYS A 439 -42.61 -18.25 -8.76
C LYS A 439 -42.24 -19.57 -8.10
N THR A 440 -43.17 -20.50 -8.15
CA THR A 440 -43.06 -21.88 -7.69
C THR A 440 -42.30 -22.71 -8.71
N THR A 441 -41.24 -23.42 -8.28
CA THR A 441 -40.63 -24.51 -9.07
C THR A 441 -40.35 -25.73 -8.19
N GLN A 442 -40.64 -26.89 -8.78
CA GLN A 442 -40.66 -28.24 -8.20
C GLN A 442 -39.23 -28.83 -8.12
N PRO A 443 -38.93 -29.76 -7.18
CA PRO A 443 -37.59 -30.33 -7.02
C PRO A 443 -37.32 -31.48 -8.01
N ALA A 444 -36.11 -31.51 -8.59
CA ALA A 444 -35.58 -32.63 -9.38
C ALA A 444 -34.74 -33.60 -8.51
N PRO A 445 -34.54 -34.87 -8.93
CA PRO A 445 -34.17 -35.97 -8.04
C PRO A 445 -32.67 -36.06 -7.69
N ALA A 446 -32.39 -36.58 -6.50
CA ALA A 446 -31.06 -36.76 -5.94
C ALA A 446 -30.25 -37.89 -6.62
N ILE A 447 -28.96 -37.65 -6.84
CA ILE A 447 -27.98 -38.63 -7.34
C ILE A 447 -27.30 -39.34 -6.15
N PRO A 448 -27.06 -40.67 -6.19
CA PRO A 448 -26.48 -41.42 -5.06
C PRO A 448 -24.97 -41.18 -4.85
N PRO A 449 -24.45 -41.40 -3.62
CA PRO A 449 -23.06 -41.13 -3.26
C PRO A 449 -22.09 -42.18 -3.82
N LYS A 450 -20.99 -41.72 -4.43
CA LYS A 450 -19.86 -42.59 -4.83
C LYS A 450 -18.96 -42.88 -3.62
N SER A 451 -18.50 -44.13 -3.58
CA SER A 451 -17.68 -44.80 -2.56
C SER A 451 -16.37 -44.09 -2.21
N THR A 452 -16.10 -43.98 -0.91
CA THR A 452 -14.83 -43.61 -0.29
C THR A 452 -13.76 -44.70 -0.45
N PRO A 453 -12.53 -44.38 -0.89
CA PRO A 453 -11.40 -45.31 -0.78
C PRO A 453 -10.84 -45.35 0.64
N VAL A 454 -10.46 -46.55 1.08
CA VAL A 454 -9.77 -46.87 2.35
C VAL A 454 -8.36 -46.26 2.37
N PRO A 455 -7.82 -45.82 3.54
CA PRO A 455 -6.49 -45.19 3.61
C PRO A 455 -5.37 -46.18 3.33
N ALA A 456 -4.40 -45.79 2.49
CA ALA A 456 -3.15 -46.52 2.30
C ALA A 456 -2.21 -46.30 3.50
N GLU A 457 -1.60 -47.38 3.98
CA GLU A 457 -0.64 -47.39 5.09
C GLU A 457 0.59 -46.52 4.79
N SER A 458 0.93 -45.63 5.74
CA SER A 458 2.05 -44.70 5.64
C SER A 458 3.40 -45.41 5.74
N SER A 459 4.21 -45.37 4.69
CA SER A 459 5.67 -45.51 4.85
C SER A 459 6.20 -44.22 5.50
N GLY A 460 6.62 -44.30 6.77
CA GLY A 460 7.00 -43.16 7.63
C GLY A 460 8.29 -42.42 7.24
N LEU A 461 8.53 -42.18 5.95
CA LEU A 461 9.71 -41.51 5.40
C LEU A 461 9.70 -40.00 5.63
N ILE A 462 8.54 -39.41 5.88
CA ILE A 462 8.38 -38.01 6.26
C ILE A 462 7.45 -37.97 7.46
N THR A 463 7.81 -37.20 8.48
CA THR A 463 6.93 -36.98 9.64
C THR A 463 6.52 -35.53 9.73
N VAL A 464 5.24 -35.29 9.94
CA VAL A 464 4.66 -33.98 10.24
C VAL A 464 4.30 -33.97 11.72
N GLN A 465 4.82 -33.01 12.46
CA GLN A 465 4.52 -32.83 13.88
C GLN A 465 4.04 -31.41 14.13
N GLN A 466 2.82 -31.27 14.68
CA GLN A 466 2.25 -29.98 15.04
C GLN A 466 2.34 -29.77 16.54
N LYS A 467 2.80 -28.60 16.95
CA LYS A 467 2.89 -28.18 18.35
C LYS A 467 2.22 -26.82 18.52
N MET A 468 1.25 -26.72 19.42
CA MET A 468 0.74 -25.42 19.86
C MET A 468 1.84 -24.69 20.63
N THR A 469 2.17 -23.48 20.20
CA THR A 469 3.28 -22.68 20.76
C THR A 469 2.77 -21.57 21.66
N THR A 470 1.66 -20.93 21.28
CA THR A 470 1.00 -19.90 22.10
C THR A 470 -0.49 -19.83 21.74
N SER A 471 -1.27 -19.20 22.61
CA SER A 471 -2.68 -18.89 22.37
C SER A 471 -3.04 -17.54 22.98
N TRP A 472 -3.93 -16.79 22.34
CA TRP A 472 -4.43 -15.51 22.84
C TRP A 472 -5.91 -15.34 22.51
N VAL A 473 -6.59 -14.49 23.27
CA VAL A 473 -8.00 -14.15 23.01
C VAL A 473 -8.05 -12.81 22.29
N TYR A 474 -8.71 -12.77 21.15
CA TYR A 474 -8.94 -11.55 20.36
C TYR A 474 -10.42 -11.45 19.99
N LYS A 475 -11.06 -10.33 20.34
CA LYS A 475 -12.50 -10.08 20.11
C LYS A 475 -13.42 -11.23 20.57
N GLY A 476 -13.13 -11.81 21.73
CA GLY A 476 -13.92 -12.91 22.32
C GLY A 476 -13.71 -14.28 21.68
N ARG A 477 -12.75 -14.43 20.74
CA ARG A 477 -12.36 -15.71 20.15
C ARG A 477 -10.91 -16.05 20.53
N THR A 478 -10.66 -17.31 20.87
CA THR A 478 -9.30 -17.79 21.15
C THR A 478 -8.61 -18.19 19.85
N TYR A 479 -7.41 -17.69 19.64
CA TYR A 479 -6.51 -18.05 18.55
C TYR A 479 -5.34 -18.84 19.09
N TYR A 480 -4.87 -19.80 18.30
CA TYR A 480 -3.73 -20.64 18.63
C TYR A 480 -2.68 -20.51 17.51
N ARG A 481 -1.42 -20.32 17.89
CA ARG A 481 -0.28 -20.41 16.99
C ARG A 481 0.30 -21.81 17.06
N TYR A 482 0.34 -22.48 15.92
CA TYR A 482 0.94 -23.80 15.78
C TYR A 482 2.25 -23.70 15.02
N SER A 483 3.29 -24.32 15.56
CA SER A 483 4.51 -24.65 14.83
C SER A 483 4.37 -26.07 14.27
N THR A 484 4.67 -26.23 12.98
CA THR A 484 4.63 -27.50 12.28
C THR A 484 6.01 -27.84 11.77
N MET A 485 6.52 -28.99 12.20
CA MET A 485 7.81 -29.50 11.78
C MET A 485 7.63 -30.68 10.81
N VAL A 486 8.17 -30.53 9.60
CA VAL A 486 8.21 -31.56 8.57
C VAL A 486 9.64 -32.12 8.52
N THR A 487 9.83 -33.36 8.95
CA THR A 487 11.15 -34.00 9.01
C THR A 487 11.31 -35.06 7.94
N ASN A 488 12.38 -34.96 7.15
CA ASN A 488 12.78 -36.00 6.20
C ASN A 488 13.49 -37.13 6.96
N LYS A 489 12.79 -38.26 7.16
CA LYS A 489 13.34 -39.48 7.79
C LYS A 489 13.89 -40.48 6.77
N SER A 490 13.85 -40.16 5.48
CA SER A 490 14.45 -41.00 4.45
C SER A 490 15.98 -40.88 4.47
N ALA A 491 16.66 -41.83 3.82
CA ALA A 491 18.10 -41.77 3.59
C ALA A 491 18.51 -40.87 2.39
N LYS A 492 17.54 -40.24 1.72
CA LYS A 492 17.74 -39.47 0.48
C LYS A 492 17.34 -38.02 0.64
N THR A 493 17.76 -37.17 -0.29
CA THR A 493 17.39 -35.74 -0.25
C THR A 493 15.99 -35.56 -0.82
N LEU A 494 15.15 -34.84 -0.10
CA LEU A 494 13.78 -34.58 -0.50
C LEU A 494 13.68 -33.30 -1.35
N LYS A 495 12.99 -33.38 -2.49
CA LYS A 495 12.69 -32.27 -3.41
C LYS A 495 11.20 -32.23 -3.75
N ASP A 496 10.76 -31.12 -4.32
CA ASP A 496 9.42 -30.95 -4.91
C ASP A 496 8.28 -31.34 -3.97
N ILE A 497 8.42 -30.98 -2.69
CA ILE A 497 7.41 -31.30 -1.68
C ILE A 497 6.10 -30.58 -2.00
N LYS A 498 4.99 -31.30 -1.90
CA LYS A 498 3.65 -30.71 -1.88
C LYS A 498 3.01 -31.00 -0.53
N VAL A 499 2.83 -29.94 0.25
CA VAL A 499 2.14 -29.91 1.53
C VAL A 499 0.71 -29.46 1.26
N PHE A 500 -0.26 -30.28 1.64
CA PHE A 500 -1.67 -29.93 1.61
C PHE A 500 -2.11 -29.50 3.00
N VAL A 501 -2.81 -28.38 3.08
CA VAL A 501 -3.31 -27.82 4.34
C VAL A 501 -4.81 -27.60 4.21
N ALA A 502 -5.59 -28.41 4.93
CA ALA A 502 -7.04 -28.30 4.97
C ALA A 502 -7.51 -27.73 6.32
N LYS A 503 -8.72 -27.14 6.31
CA LYS A 503 -9.32 -26.47 7.48
C LYS A 503 -8.43 -25.39 8.08
N LEU A 504 -7.61 -24.72 7.25
CA LEU A 504 -6.87 -23.54 7.66
C LEU A 504 -7.71 -22.30 7.39
N TYR A 505 -8.00 -21.55 8.45
CA TYR A 505 -8.82 -20.33 8.39
C TYR A 505 -8.03 -19.07 8.78
N GLY A 506 -6.74 -19.21 9.07
CA GLY A 506 -5.83 -18.11 9.37
C GLY A 506 -4.54 -18.19 8.57
N PRO A 507 -3.65 -17.21 8.75
CA PRO A 507 -2.41 -17.11 7.98
C PRO A 507 -1.41 -18.24 8.27
N LEU A 508 -0.60 -18.57 7.26
CA LEU A 508 0.48 -19.56 7.29
C LEU A 508 1.76 -18.91 6.75
N TRP A 509 2.89 -19.19 7.40
CA TRP A 509 4.22 -18.69 7.06
C TRP A 509 5.23 -19.83 7.02
N GLY A 510 6.26 -19.67 6.19
CA GLY A 510 7.36 -20.64 6.07
C GLY A 510 7.20 -21.65 4.92
N LEU A 511 6.17 -21.50 4.08
CA LEU A 511 5.98 -22.26 2.84
C LEU A 511 5.57 -21.33 1.69
N THR A 512 5.90 -21.70 0.46
CA THR A 512 5.47 -20.98 -0.76
C THR A 512 4.19 -21.61 -1.31
N ARG A 513 3.18 -20.81 -1.64
CA ARG A 513 1.89 -21.30 -2.14
C ARG A 513 1.97 -21.64 -3.63
N ASN A 514 1.53 -22.86 -3.99
CA ASN A 514 1.49 -23.39 -5.36
C ASN A 514 0.09 -23.94 -5.65
N GLU A 515 -0.74 -23.15 -6.35
CA GLU A 515 -2.15 -23.47 -6.66
C GLU A 515 -2.95 -23.89 -5.41
N ASP A 516 -3.26 -25.20 -5.29
CA ASP A 516 -4.01 -25.82 -4.19
C ASP A 516 -3.12 -26.46 -3.12
N SER A 517 -1.81 -26.22 -3.15
CA SER A 517 -0.82 -26.81 -2.25
C SER A 517 0.27 -25.82 -1.84
N TYR A 518 1.18 -26.25 -0.98
CA TYR A 518 2.33 -25.48 -0.55
C TYR A 518 3.63 -26.25 -0.80
N GLY A 519 4.67 -25.57 -1.25
CA GLY A 519 6.01 -26.10 -1.45
C GLY A 519 7.02 -25.58 -0.44
N PHE A 520 8.30 -25.86 -0.68
CA PHE A 520 9.38 -25.24 0.08
C PHE A 520 9.31 -23.70 -0.03
N PRO A 521 9.76 -22.96 0.99
CA PRO A 521 9.96 -21.52 0.86
C PRO A 521 10.99 -21.21 -0.22
N GLU A 522 10.93 -20.04 -0.84
CA GLU A 522 11.71 -19.68 -2.04
C GLU A 522 13.23 -19.85 -1.88
N TRP A 523 13.74 -19.64 -0.67
CA TRP A 523 15.16 -19.79 -0.32
C TRP A 523 15.61 -21.25 -0.11
N MET A 524 14.69 -22.22 -0.12
CA MET A 524 14.97 -23.64 0.07
C MET A 524 14.54 -24.45 -1.16
N LYS A 525 15.49 -25.19 -1.76
CA LYS A 525 15.20 -26.05 -2.94
C LYS A 525 15.11 -27.54 -2.62
N SER A 526 15.56 -27.96 -1.43
CA SER A 526 15.53 -29.36 -1.01
C SER A 526 15.72 -29.52 0.50
N LEU A 527 15.28 -30.65 1.06
CA LEU A 527 15.44 -31.00 2.47
C LEU A 527 16.29 -32.28 2.62
N PRO A 528 17.56 -32.18 3.09
CA PRO A 528 18.44 -33.35 3.26
C PRO A 528 17.92 -34.39 4.25
N ALA A 529 18.46 -35.61 4.17
CA ALA A 529 18.16 -36.69 5.11
C ALA A 529 18.39 -36.26 6.58
N GLY A 530 17.42 -36.53 7.45
CA GLY A 530 17.46 -36.20 8.87
C GLY A 530 17.24 -34.72 9.21
N LYS A 531 16.99 -33.85 8.22
CA LYS A 531 16.69 -32.43 8.45
C LYS A 531 15.19 -32.16 8.53
N SER A 532 14.86 -31.03 9.14
CA SER A 532 13.48 -30.56 9.32
C SER A 532 13.27 -29.20 8.70
N LEU A 533 12.08 -29.00 8.14
CA LEU A 533 11.51 -27.71 7.78
C LEU A 533 10.46 -27.33 8.83
N GLU A 534 10.53 -26.12 9.36
CA GLU A 534 9.52 -25.58 10.25
C GLU A 534 8.69 -24.52 9.52
N PHE A 535 7.37 -24.59 9.68
CA PHE A 535 6.44 -23.55 9.23
C PHE A 535 5.39 -23.33 10.31
N VAL A 536 4.77 -22.16 10.31
CA VAL A 536 3.86 -21.75 11.39
C VAL A 536 2.54 -21.29 10.82
N TYR A 537 1.45 -21.50 11.56
CA TYR A 537 0.15 -20.98 11.19
C TYR A 537 -0.66 -20.59 12.43
N ILE A 538 -1.60 -19.68 12.24
CA ILE A 538 -2.52 -19.23 13.28
C ILE A 538 -3.91 -19.73 12.94
N HIS A 539 -4.61 -20.28 13.94
CA HIS A 539 -5.90 -20.90 13.73
C HIS A 539 -6.83 -20.73 14.95
N PRO A 540 -8.10 -20.30 14.78
CA PRO A 540 -9.06 -20.17 15.88
C PRO A 540 -9.76 -21.47 16.32
N ALA A 541 -9.20 -22.65 16.01
CA ALA A 541 -9.79 -23.95 16.35
C ALA A 541 -8.69 -25.00 16.61
N THR A 542 -9.08 -26.29 16.67
CA THR A 542 -8.15 -27.44 16.70
C THR A 542 -7.13 -27.36 15.56
N PRO A 543 -5.94 -27.98 15.66
CA PRO A 543 -4.91 -27.90 14.62
C PRO A 543 -5.46 -28.13 13.20
N ALA A 544 -4.92 -27.42 12.20
CA ALA A 544 -5.28 -27.62 10.81
C ALA A 544 -4.86 -29.03 10.34
N ASP A 545 -5.54 -29.57 9.34
CA ASP A 545 -5.21 -30.90 8.80
C ASP A 545 -4.05 -30.74 7.82
N ILE A 546 -2.88 -31.29 8.16
CA ILE A 546 -1.65 -31.16 7.35
C ILE A 546 -1.23 -32.54 6.84
N SER A 547 -1.06 -32.64 5.52
CA SER A 547 -0.58 -33.86 4.88
C SER A 547 0.44 -33.56 3.78
N ILE A 548 1.30 -34.54 3.49
CA ILE A 548 2.22 -34.47 2.34
C ILE A 548 1.58 -35.26 1.21
N SER A 549 1.22 -34.57 0.12
CA SER A 549 0.53 -35.19 -1.02
C SER A 549 1.49 -35.76 -2.07
N SER A 550 2.66 -35.16 -2.26
CA SER A 550 3.72 -35.69 -3.13
C SER A 550 5.11 -35.15 -2.78
N TYR A 551 6.15 -35.87 -3.17
CA TYR A 551 7.56 -35.46 -3.05
C TYR A 551 8.47 -36.32 -3.94
N THR A 552 9.68 -35.84 -4.22
CA THR A 552 10.74 -36.58 -4.94
C THR A 552 11.88 -36.91 -3.97
N LEU A 553 12.39 -38.15 -3.99
CA LEU A 553 13.60 -38.54 -3.27
C LEU A 553 14.76 -38.76 -4.25
N VAL A 554 15.81 -37.96 -4.10
CA VAL A 554 17.00 -37.98 -4.96
C VAL A 554 18.19 -38.55 -4.23
#